data_AF-A0AAW1W4A1-F1
#
_entry.id   AF-A0AAW1W4A1-F1
#
_cell.length_a   1.000
_cell.length_b   1.000
_cell.length_c   1.000
_cell.angle_alpha   90.00
_cell.angle_beta   90.00
_cell.angle_gamma   90.00
#
_symmetry.space_group_name_H-M   'P 1'
#
loop_
_entity.id
_entity.type
_entity.pdbx_description
1 polymer ?
#
loop_
_entity_poly.entity_id
_entity_poly.type
_entity_poly.pdbx_seq_one_letter_code
_entity_poly.pdbx_strand_id
1 'polypeptide(L)'
;MDPRGGGSRTELPSKFPTKCGTTPQLLGISDKNIYAYSHGYGCVGGSSIMVRYDLETNEWDCLFTGFWGHWTPGVVLYGDSYLLCFGTDHPTDRSSHTDIGVYVFDIRQRQWLEEPVKGLDGALPVLPDVEDKHLYLDSFLPCLFQIGTHRFALVWDQSLEEPDRCQLHCHKFTSDHTPCSSSSSSLQPSIVARLLSDGVLTIDIPPSRLLGCTIAM
;
A
#
# COMPACT_ATOMS: atom_id res chain seq x y z
N MET A 1 -12.80 41.39 28.55
CA MET A 1 -11.61 41.59 27.70
C MET A 1 -11.42 40.30 26.92
N ASP A 2 -11.48 40.43 25.62
CA ASP A 2 -11.51 39.34 24.65
C ASP A 2 -10.44 39.68 23.60
N PRO A 3 -9.47 38.79 23.32
CA PRO A 3 -8.61 38.94 22.16
C PRO A 3 -8.84 37.78 21.18
N ARG A 4 -9.49 38.13 20.08
CA ARG A 4 -9.55 37.37 18.83
C ARG A 4 -8.16 37.22 18.24
N GLY A 5 -7.86 36.04 17.69
CA GLY A 5 -6.75 35.80 16.77
C GLY A 5 -7.11 34.65 15.84
N GLY A 6 -7.56 34.99 14.63
CA GLY A 6 -7.99 34.05 13.62
C GLY A 6 -6.86 33.11 13.17
N GLY A 7 -7.12 31.81 13.24
CA GLY A 7 -6.34 30.81 12.55
C GLY A 7 -6.67 30.85 11.07
N SER A 8 -5.69 31.26 10.28
CA SER A 8 -5.72 31.36 8.82
C SER A 8 -6.36 30.11 8.19
N ARG A 9 -7.33 30.34 7.31
CA ARG A 9 -7.83 29.35 6.36
C ARG A 9 -6.64 29.01 5.46
N THR A 10 -5.91 27.95 5.80
CA THR A 10 -4.71 27.53 5.07
C THR A 10 -5.13 27.32 3.63
N GLU A 11 -4.63 28.17 2.74
CA GLU A 11 -4.86 28.04 1.31
C GLU A 11 -4.39 26.63 0.90
N LEU A 12 -5.35 25.85 0.41
CA LEU A 12 -5.11 24.49 -0.07
C LEU A 12 -4.09 24.58 -1.21
N PRO A 13 -3.02 23.78 -1.20
CA PRO A 13 -1.94 23.96 -2.15
C PRO A 13 -2.39 23.53 -3.54
N SER A 14 -2.27 24.44 -4.51
CA SER A 14 -2.45 24.17 -5.95
C SER A 14 -1.35 23.28 -6.56
N LYS A 15 -0.44 22.78 -5.72
CA LYS A 15 0.73 21.97 -6.06
C LYS A 15 0.86 20.85 -5.03
N PHE A 16 1.41 19.70 -5.45
CA PHE A 16 1.64 18.55 -4.59
C PHE A 16 2.31 18.99 -3.27
N PRO A 17 1.78 18.63 -2.09
CA PRO A 17 2.41 18.97 -0.82
C PRO A 17 3.67 18.09 -0.64
N THR A 18 4.77 18.50 -1.25
CA THR A 18 6.07 17.85 -1.09
C THR A 18 6.66 18.25 0.27
N LYS A 19 6.89 17.30 1.19
CA LYS A 19 7.98 17.47 2.15
C LYS A 19 9.28 17.20 1.39
N CYS A 20 10.17 18.19 1.37
CA CYS A 20 11.56 18.02 0.96
C CYS A 20 11.84 17.77 -0.54
N GLY A 21 10.93 18.09 -1.46
CA GLY A 21 11.24 18.12 -2.90
C GLY A 21 11.50 16.74 -3.55
N THR A 22 11.01 15.66 -2.94
CA THR A 22 11.04 14.32 -3.53
C THR A 22 9.86 14.11 -4.50
N THR A 23 10.12 13.36 -5.56
CA THR A 23 9.09 12.98 -6.55
C THR A 23 8.04 12.10 -5.87
N PRO A 24 6.75 12.40 -6.02
CA PRO A 24 5.70 11.55 -5.48
C PRO A 24 5.71 10.17 -6.13
N GLN A 25 5.49 9.15 -5.32
CA GLN A 25 5.34 7.76 -5.74
C GLN A 25 3.87 7.37 -5.68
N LEU A 26 3.39 6.66 -6.70
CA LEU A 26 2.01 6.21 -6.80
C LEU A 26 1.73 5.10 -5.78
N LEU A 27 0.61 5.21 -5.06
CA LEU A 27 0.10 4.14 -4.19
C LEU A 27 -1.16 3.49 -4.75
N GLY A 28 -1.98 4.21 -5.51
CA GLY A 28 -3.21 3.63 -6.03
C GLY A 28 -4.03 4.65 -6.81
N ILE A 29 -4.95 4.16 -7.61
CA ILE A 29 -5.88 4.96 -8.40
C ILE A 29 -7.27 4.39 -8.20
N SER A 30 -8.25 5.27 -8.05
CA SER A 30 -9.67 4.96 -8.14
C SER A 30 -10.34 5.86 -9.18
N ASP A 31 -11.63 5.65 -9.39
CA ASP A 31 -12.42 6.47 -10.32
C ASP A 31 -12.44 7.96 -9.94
N LYS A 32 -12.19 8.28 -8.66
CA LYS A 32 -12.28 9.64 -8.13
C LYS A 32 -10.97 10.21 -7.66
N ASN A 33 -9.99 9.37 -7.36
CA ASN A 33 -8.82 9.79 -6.60
C ASN A 33 -7.52 9.15 -7.10
N ILE A 34 -6.44 9.92 -7.06
CA ILE A 34 -5.07 9.40 -7.16
C ILE A 34 -4.44 9.45 -5.76
N TYR A 35 -3.93 8.32 -5.30
CA TYR A 35 -3.24 8.18 -4.03
C TYR A 35 -1.75 8.09 -4.28
N ALA A 36 -0.98 8.90 -3.55
CA ALA A 36 0.46 8.95 -3.70
C ALA A 36 1.14 9.21 -2.36
N TYR A 37 2.44 8.97 -2.31
CA TYR A 37 3.24 9.34 -1.16
C TYR A 37 4.59 9.93 -1.55
N SER A 38 5.18 10.69 -0.63
CA SER A 38 6.53 11.23 -0.79
C SER A 38 7.38 10.84 0.41
N HIS A 39 8.60 10.36 0.13
CA HIS A 39 9.60 10.08 1.16
C HIS A 39 10.17 11.39 1.73
N GLY A 40 10.33 11.43 3.05
CA GLY A 40 11.11 12.46 3.72
C GLY A 40 12.62 12.20 3.65
N TYR A 41 13.21 12.14 2.45
CA TYR A 41 14.69 12.04 2.35
C TYR A 41 15.35 13.34 2.87
N GLY A 42 16.40 13.19 3.68
CA GLY A 42 17.23 14.31 4.16
C GLY A 42 17.11 14.69 5.64
N CYS A 43 16.28 13.98 6.42
CA CYS A 43 16.28 14.09 7.88
C CYS A 43 16.50 12.70 8.47
N VAL A 44 17.43 12.57 9.42
CA VAL A 44 17.53 11.38 10.26
C VAL A 44 16.16 11.20 10.94
N GLY A 45 15.42 10.14 10.56
CA GLY A 45 14.03 9.96 10.98
C GLY A 45 12.97 10.69 10.13
N GLY A 46 13.21 10.90 8.84
CA GLY A 46 12.24 11.51 7.92
C GLY A 46 11.10 10.55 7.56
N SER A 47 9.92 10.80 8.12
CA SER A 47 8.72 10.03 7.81
C SER A 47 8.07 10.43 6.49
N SER A 48 7.41 9.47 5.87
CA SER A 48 6.65 9.65 4.63
C SER A 48 5.34 10.43 4.87
N ILE A 49 4.85 11.09 3.82
CA ILE A 49 3.50 11.67 3.75
C ILE A 49 2.71 10.98 2.64
N MET A 50 1.49 10.57 2.97
CA MET A 50 0.50 10.07 2.04
C MET A 50 -0.49 11.18 1.72
N VAL A 51 -0.79 11.33 0.44
CA VAL A 51 -1.69 12.35 -0.09
C VAL A 51 -2.68 11.72 -1.05
N ARG A 52 -3.74 12.47 -1.31
CA ARG A 52 -4.78 12.15 -2.28
C ARG A 52 -5.01 13.34 -3.19
N TYR A 53 -5.14 13.11 -4.48
CA TYR A 53 -5.64 14.08 -5.44
C TYR A 53 -7.06 13.73 -5.82
N ASP A 54 -8.00 14.63 -5.59
CA ASP A 54 -9.39 14.49 -6.01
C ASP A 54 -9.51 14.93 -7.49
N LEU A 55 -9.98 14.02 -8.34
CA LEU A 55 -10.10 14.24 -9.79
C LEU A 55 -11.29 15.14 -10.16
N GLU A 56 -12.31 15.22 -9.31
CA GLU A 56 -13.48 16.07 -9.54
C GLU A 56 -13.16 17.52 -9.17
N THR A 57 -12.53 17.75 -8.01
CA THR A 57 -12.22 19.09 -7.51
C THR A 57 -10.85 19.60 -7.96
N ASN A 58 -9.97 18.72 -8.45
CA ASN A 58 -8.57 19.01 -8.79
C ASN A 58 -7.73 19.50 -7.59
N GLU A 59 -8.03 18.99 -6.39
CA GLU A 59 -7.39 19.40 -5.13
C GLU A 59 -6.57 18.29 -4.49
N TRP A 60 -5.50 18.68 -3.79
CA TRP A 60 -4.70 17.78 -2.95
C TRP A 60 -5.18 17.79 -1.50
N ASP A 61 -5.27 16.60 -0.90
CA ASP A 61 -5.56 16.38 0.52
C ASP A 61 -4.44 15.54 1.15
N CYS A 62 -4.03 15.90 2.37
CA CYS A 62 -3.05 15.14 3.15
C CYS A 62 -3.79 14.08 3.97
N LEU A 63 -3.55 12.80 3.65
CA LEU A 63 -4.21 11.69 4.32
C LEU A 63 -3.48 11.29 5.59
N PHE A 64 -2.16 11.15 5.52
CA PHE A 64 -1.38 10.64 6.64
C PHE A 64 0.06 11.13 6.59
N THR A 65 0.67 11.29 7.75
CA THR A 65 2.10 11.60 7.88
C THR A 65 2.69 10.77 8.98
N GLY A 66 3.98 10.42 8.91
CA GLY A 66 4.62 9.72 10.02
C GLY A 66 4.88 8.23 9.78
N PHE A 67 4.77 7.75 8.53
CA PHE A 67 4.98 6.33 8.23
C PHE A 67 6.32 6.03 7.56
N TRP A 68 6.72 4.77 7.57
CA TRP A 68 8.06 4.29 7.22
C TRP A 68 8.02 3.26 6.09
N GLY A 69 9.19 2.95 5.54
CA GLY A 69 9.37 1.96 4.49
C GLY A 69 9.08 2.44 3.08
N HIS A 70 9.39 1.54 2.15
CA HIS A 70 9.11 1.66 0.72
C HIS A 70 7.78 0.97 0.43
N TRP A 71 6.98 1.56 -0.45
CA TRP A 71 5.61 1.18 -0.72
C TRP A 71 5.37 1.07 -2.21
N THR A 72 4.73 -0.01 -2.65
CA THR A 72 4.38 -0.17 -4.05
C THR A 72 3.01 0.35 -4.40
N PRO A 73 2.78 0.64 -5.69
CA PRO A 73 1.44 0.75 -6.24
C PRO A 73 0.60 -0.46 -5.83
N GLY A 74 -0.50 -0.12 -5.18
CA GLY A 74 -1.48 -1.00 -4.60
C GLY A 74 -2.85 -0.84 -5.25
N VAL A 75 -3.87 -1.22 -4.49
CA VAL A 75 -5.26 -1.23 -4.96
C VAL A 75 -6.19 -0.54 -3.98
N VAL A 76 -7.16 0.19 -4.53
CA VAL A 76 -8.17 0.90 -3.74
C VAL A 76 -9.46 0.09 -3.76
N LEU A 77 -10.00 -0.21 -2.59
CA LEU A 77 -11.15 -1.10 -2.39
C LEU A 77 -12.39 -0.38 -1.89
N TYR A 78 -13.53 -1.01 -2.15
CA TYR A 78 -14.83 -0.67 -1.58
C TYR A 78 -15.18 0.81 -1.74
N GLY A 79 -14.95 1.36 -2.94
CA GLY A 79 -15.22 2.76 -3.27
C GLY A 79 -14.47 3.74 -2.36
N ASP A 80 -13.13 3.75 -2.46
CA ASP A 80 -12.25 4.62 -1.67
C ASP A 80 -12.36 4.44 -0.15
N SER A 81 -12.67 3.23 0.32
CA SER A 81 -12.71 2.96 1.76
C SER A 81 -11.36 2.46 2.27
N TYR A 82 -10.67 1.64 1.49
CA TYR A 82 -9.38 1.07 1.89
C TYR A 82 -8.38 1.13 0.75
N LEU A 83 -7.13 1.43 1.06
CA LEU A 83 -5.98 1.34 0.16
C LEU A 83 -5.08 0.21 0.64
N LEU A 84 -4.80 -0.77 -0.22
CA LEU A 84 -3.93 -1.90 0.10
C LEU A 84 -2.65 -1.78 -0.69
N CYS A 85 -1.51 -1.72 0.00
CA CYS A 85 -0.19 -1.59 -0.61
C CYS A 85 0.77 -2.58 0.04
N PHE A 86 1.72 -3.07 -0.73
CA PHE A 86 2.86 -3.78 -0.16
C PHE A 86 3.85 -2.77 0.41
N GLY A 87 4.34 -3.04 1.62
CA GLY A 87 5.31 -2.22 2.34
C GLY A 87 6.51 -3.06 2.80
N THR A 88 7.69 -2.43 2.86
CA THR A 88 8.92 -3.06 3.38
C THR A 88 9.05 -3.01 4.90
N ASP A 89 8.24 -2.18 5.53
CA ASP A 89 8.27 -1.91 6.96
C ASP A 89 6.84 -1.83 7.48
N HIS A 90 6.70 -2.02 8.80
CA HIS A 90 5.47 -1.65 9.47
C HIS A 90 5.23 -0.13 9.37
N PRO A 91 4.04 0.31 8.93
CA PRO A 91 3.80 1.73 8.64
C PRO A 91 3.93 2.61 9.88
N THR A 92 3.51 2.13 11.05
CA THR A 92 3.42 2.94 12.28
C THR A 92 4.36 2.49 13.40
N ASP A 93 4.93 1.28 13.34
CA ASP A 93 5.76 0.73 14.39
C ASP A 93 7.23 0.81 13.96
N ARG A 94 8.00 1.60 14.71
CA ARG A 94 9.43 1.79 14.47
C ARG A 94 10.28 0.64 15.00
N SER A 95 9.73 -0.27 15.80
CA SER A 95 10.50 -1.39 16.31
C SER A 95 10.58 -2.57 15.34
N SER A 96 9.69 -2.59 14.34
CA SER A 96 9.51 -3.65 13.34
C SER A 96 9.96 -3.20 11.94
N HIS A 97 11.21 -2.73 11.84
CA HIS A 97 11.85 -2.27 10.59
C HIS A 97 12.07 -3.36 9.51
N THR A 98 11.42 -4.51 9.64
CA THR A 98 11.51 -5.64 8.70
C THR A 98 10.21 -6.42 8.58
N ASP A 99 9.09 -5.91 9.10
CA ASP A 99 7.79 -6.54 8.89
C ASP A 99 7.30 -6.17 7.50
N ILE A 100 7.55 -7.09 6.58
CA ILE A 100 7.17 -6.98 5.18
C ILE A 100 5.78 -7.56 5.02
N GLY A 101 4.92 -6.85 4.31
CA GLY A 101 3.58 -7.33 4.09
C GLY A 101 2.74 -6.42 3.24
N VAL A 102 1.51 -6.88 3.01
CA VAL A 102 0.46 -6.04 2.46
C VAL A 102 -0.26 -5.38 3.61
N TYR A 103 -0.18 -4.05 3.70
CA TYR A 103 -0.87 -3.27 4.71
C TYR A 103 -2.10 -2.59 4.13
N VAL A 104 -3.02 -2.26 5.04
CA VAL A 104 -4.29 -1.63 4.72
C VAL A 104 -4.32 -0.25 5.35
N PHE A 105 -4.58 0.77 4.55
CA PHE A 105 -4.90 2.10 5.00
C PHE A 105 -6.42 2.32 4.92
N ASP A 106 -7.07 2.58 6.06
CA ASP A 106 -8.46 3.03 6.11
C ASP A 106 -8.50 4.51 5.70
N ILE A 107 -9.00 4.77 4.49
CA ILE A 107 -9.02 6.10 3.89
C ILE A 107 -9.98 7.02 4.65
N ARG A 108 -11.08 6.47 5.17
CA ARG A 108 -12.11 7.25 5.87
C ARG A 108 -11.63 7.68 7.25
N GLN A 109 -10.97 6.76 7.96
CA GLN A 109 -10.42 7.02 9.28
C GLN A 109 -9.02 7.64 9.23
N ARG A 110 -8.41 7.72 8.04
CA ARG A 110 -7.06 8.26 7.81
C ARG A 110 -6.01 7.58 8.69
N GLN A 111 -6.05 6.25 8.75
CA GLN A 111 -5.13 5.46 9.58
C GLN A 111 -4.76 4.15 8.92
N TRP A 112 -3.54 3.68 9.20
CA TRP A 112 -3.17 2.30 8.92
C TRP A 112 -3.88 1.36 9.90
N LEU A 113 -4.31 0.21 9.41
CA LEU A 113 -4.69 -0.89 10.28
C LEU A 113 -3.44 -1.44 10.98
N GLU A 114 -3.61 -1.95 12.20
CA GLU A 114 -2.49 -2.42 13.03
C GLU A 114 -1.77 -3.60 12.39
N GLU A 115 -2.52 -4.58 11.88
CA GLU A 115 -1.94 -5.82 11.38
C GLU A 115 -1.87 -5.85 9.84
N PRO A 116 -0.85 -6.49 9.25
CA PRO A 116 -0.83 -6.77 7.83
C PRO A 116 -1.96 -7.74 7.43
N VAL A 117 -2.27 -7.79 6.14
CA VAL A 117 -3.27 -8.71 5.59
C VAL A 117 -2.84 -10.15 5.83
N LYS A 118 -3.73 -10.92 6.46
CA LYS A 118 -3.51 -12.35 6.76
C LYS A 118 -3.80 -13.24 5.55
N GLY A 119 -3.19 -14.41 5.51
CA GLY A 119 -3.43 -15.43 4.46
C GLY A 119 -2.62 -15.24 3.18
N LEU A 120 -1.51 -14.51 3.28
CA LEU A 120 -0.55 -14.27 2.20
C LEU A 120 0.80 -14.97 2.43
N ASP A 121 0.93 -15.83 3.44
CA ASP A 121 2.22 -16.41 3.86
C ASP A 121 2.93 -17.18 2.73
N GLY A 122 2.17 -17.84 1.85
CA GLY A 122 2.70 -18.53 0.67
C GLY A 122 2.83 -17.66 -0.59
N ALA A 123 2.56 -16.37 -0.49
CA ALA A 123 2.54 -15.42 -1.61
C ALA A 123 3.49 -14.22 -1.41
N LEU A 124 3.89 -13.93 -0.17
CA LEU A 124 4.87 -12.88 0.11
C LEU A 124 6.28 -13.35 -0.28
N PRO A 125 7.13 -12.44 -0.80
CA PRO A 125 8.50 -12.78 -1.15
C PRO A 125 9.29 -13.20 0.10
N VAL A 126 10.06 -14.27 -0.04
CA VAL A 126 11.09 -14.61 0.96
C VAL A 126 12.30 -13.75 0.65
N LEU A 127 12.57 -12.76 1.50
CA LEU A 127 13.77 -11.95 1.32
C LEU A 127 15.03 -12.79 1.57
N PRO A 128 16.04 -12.71 0.70
CA PRO A 128 17.32 -13.35 0.97
C PRO A 128 17.97 -12.70 2.19
N ASP A 129 18.63 -13.51 3.02
CA ASP A 129 19.30 -13.04 4.23
C ASP A 129 20.68 -12.45 3.90
N VAL A 130 20.67 -11.34 3.16
CA VAL A 130 21.87 -10.57 2.79
C VAL A 130 21.86 -9.22 3.50
N GLU A 131 23.04 -8.68 3.79
CA GLU A 131 23.21 -7.37 4.44
C GLU A 131 22.59 -6.22 3.62
N ASP A 132 22.37 -6.43 2.31
CA ASP A 132 21.84 -5.44 1.35
C ASP A 132 20.35 -5.65 0.99
N LYS A 133 19.50 -6.00 1.98
CA LYS A 133 18.04 -6.22 1.75
C LYS A 133 17.37 -5.05 1.03
N HIS A 134 17.79 -3.82 1.32
CA HIS A 134 17.24 -2.60 0.71
C HIS A 134 17.50 -2.52 -0.81
N LEU A 135 18.67 -2.96 -1.29
CA LEU A 135 18.99 -2.95 -2.72
C LEU A 135 18.19 -4.00 -3.50
N TYR A 136 17.89 -5.15 -2.87
CA TYR A 136 17.01 -6.16 -3.42
C TYR A 136 15.57 -5.69 -3.49
N LEU A 137 15.10 -5.07 -2.41
CA LEU A 137 13.74 -4.55 -2.31
C LEU A 137 13.48 -3.52 -3.40
N ASP A 138 14.36 -2.54 -3.62
CA ASP A 138 14.19 -1.53 -4.68
C ASP A 138 14.08 -2.11 -6.10
N SER A 139 14.54 -3.35 -6.31
CA SER A 139 14.55 -4.01 -7.63
C SER A 139 13.41 -5.02 -7.83
N PHE A 140 12.78 -5.51 -6.74
CA PHE A 140 11.87 -6.67 -6.78
C PHE A 140 10.57 -6.48 -5.97
N LEU A 141 10.07 -5.26 -5.83
CA LEU A 141 8.83 -5.06 -5.07
C LEU A 141 7.61 -5.64 -5.82
N PRO A 142 6.74 -6.41 -5.13
CA PRO A 142 5.52 -6.95 -5.69
C PRO A 142 4.50 -5.83 -5.97
N CYS A 143 3.77 -5.97 -7.07
CA CYS A 143 2.67 -5.08 -7.43
C CYS A 143 1.33 -5.79 -7.17
N LEU A 144 0.37 -5.06 -6.60
CA LEU A 144 -1.00 -5.53 -6.42
C LEU A 144 -1.86 -5.04 -7.59
N PHE A 145 -2.55 -5.96 -8.26
CA PHE A 145 -3.45 -5.66 -9.36
C PHE A 145 -4.88 -6.07 -9.03
N GLN A 146 -5.83 -5.26 -9.46
CA GLN A 146 -7.24 -5.63 -9.40
C GLN A 146 -7.63 -6.53 -10.58
N ILE A 147 -8.34 -7.61 -10.28
CA ILE A 147 -8.93 -8.54 -11.24
C ILE A 147 -10.44 -8.54 -11.03
N GLY A 148 -11.17 -7.87 -11.92
CA GLY A 148 -12.62 -7.75 -11.81
C GLY A 148 -13.08 -7.05 -10.52
N THR A 149 -14.23 -7.46 -9.96
CA THR A 149 -14.77 -6.87 -8.73
C THR A 149 -14.33 -7.66 -7.50
N HIS A 150 -13.55 -7.02 -6.61
CA HIS A 150 -13.10 -7.57 -5.32
C HIS A 150 -12.15 -8.79 -5.38
N ARG A 151 -11.50 -9.06 -6.50
CA ARG A 151 -10.41 -10.05 -6.59
C ARG A 151 -9.14 -9.33 -6.98
N PHE A 152 -8.02 -9.78 -6.47
CA PHE A 152 -6.73 -9.14 -6.67
C PHE A 152 -5.68 -10.20 -6.94
N ALA A 153 -4.70 -9.86 -7.76
CA ALA A 153 -3.49 -10.65 -7.83
C ALA A 153 -2.31 -9.88 -7.29
N LEU A 154 -1.52 -10.57 -6.49
CA LEU A 154 -0.18 -10.19 -6.14
C LEU A 154 0.74 -10.73 -7.23
N VAL A 155 1.41 -9.83 -7.94
CA VAL A 155 2.39 -10.16 -9.00
C VAL A 155 3.76 -9.87 -8.46
N TRP A 156 4.66 -10.84 -8.56
CA TRP A 156 6.06 -10.61 -8.29
C TRP A 156 6.99 -11.48 -9.13
N ASP A 157 8.22 -10.99 -9.26
CA ASP A 157 9.28 -11.64 -10.02
C ASP A 157 9.71 -12.93 -9.32
N GLN A 158 9.90 -13.97 -10.11
CA GLN A 158 10.18 -15.31 -9.60
C GLN A 158 11.64 -15.47 -9.17
N SER A 159 12.59 -14.76 -9.81
CA SER A 159 14.01 -14.89 -9.51
C SER A 159 14.87 -13.95 -10.37
N LEU A 160 15.99 -13.48 -9.83
CA LEU A 160 17.09 -12.91 -10.61
C LEU A 160 17.59 -13.84 -11.74
N GLU A 161 17.41 -15.15 -11.58
CA GLU A 161 17.82 -16.16 -12.55
C GLU A 161 16.80 -16.35 -13.69
N GLU A 162 15.53 -15.96 -13.49
CA GLU A 162 14.46 -16.08 -14.49
C GLU A 162 13.72 -14.74 -14.69
N PRO A 163 14.42 -13.65 -15.09
CA PRO A 163 13.86 -12.29 -15.12
C PRO A 163 12.74 -12.08 -16.16
N ASP A 164 12.57 -13.05 -17.06
CA ASP A 164 11.53 -13.02 -18.09
C ASP A 164 10.21 -13.66 -17.63
N ARG A 165 10.11 -14.08 -16.36
CA ARG A 165 8.94 -14.78 -15.82
C ARG A 165 8.44 -14.12 -14.54
N CYS A 166 7.13 -14.13 -14.33
CA CYS A 166 6.52 -13.67 -13.09
C CYS A 166 5.51 -14.66 -12.54
N GLN A 167 5.37 -14.66 -11.22
CA GLN A 167 4.36 -15.43 -10.50
C GLN A 167 3.17 -14.53 -10.15
N LEU A 168 1.99 -15.02 -10.49
CA LEU A 168 0.72 -14.37 -10.24
C LEU A 168 -0.03 -15.17 -9.18
N HIS A 169 -0.06 -14.63 -7.97
CA HIS A 169 -0.80 -15.16 -6.84
C HIS A 169 -2.18 -14.50 -6.79
N CYS A 170 -3.22 -15.28 -7.03
CA CYS A 170 -4.58 -14.76 -7.17
C CYS A 170 -5.35 -14.93 -5.86
N HIS A 171 -5.68 -13.82 -5.20
CA HIS A 171 -6.34 -13.83 -3.91
C HIS A 171 -7.66 -13.05 -3.93
N LYS A 172 -8.65 -13.58 -3.21
CA LYS A 172 -9.86 -12.85 -2.84
C LYS A 172 -9.66 -12.23 -1.48
N PHE A 173 -9.82 -10.91 -1.39
CA PHE A 173 -9.72 -10.18 -0.14
C PHE A 173 -11.12 -9.97 0.45
N THR A 174 -11.28 -10.26 1.72
CA THR A 174 -12.56 -10.10 2.43
C THR A 174 -12.31 -9.41 3.76
N SER A 175 -13.22 -8.51 4.14
CA SER A 175 -13.28 -8.01 5.51
C SER A 175 -13.69 -9.14 6.44
N ASP A 176 -12.87 -9.39 7.44
CA ASP A 176 -13.18 -10.29 8.54
C ASP A 176 -13.58 -9.45 9.76
N HIS A 177 -14.85 -9.60 10.13
CA HIS A 177 -15.46 -8.99 11.31
C HIS A 177 -15.58 -10.04 12.44
N THR A 178 -14.63 -10.96 12.56
CA THR A 178 -14.62 -11.89 13.69
C THR A 178 -14.30 -11.11 14.97
N PRO A 179 -15.21 -11.07 15.96
CA PRO A 179 -14.94 -10.40 17.22
C PRO A 179 -13.81 -11.13 17.94
N CYS A 180 -12.65 -10.48 18.08
CA CYS A 180 -11.53 -11.05 18.81
C CYS A 180 -11.88 -11.08 20.30
N SER A 181 -12.20 -12.26 20.82
CA SER A 181 -12.57 -12.49 22.22
C SER A 181 -11.33 -12.49 23.11
N SER A 182 -10.67 -11.34 23.24
CA SER A 182 -9.78 -11.03 24.36
C SER A 182 -9.45 -9.54 24.38
N SER A 183 -10.11 -8.84 25.32
CA SER A 183 -9.68 -7.59 25.98
C SER A 183 -9.38 -6.35 25.11
N SER A 184 -10.38 -5.45 25.07
CA SER A 184 -10.27 -3.98 24.98
C SER A 184 -9.30 -3.39 23.94
N SER A 185 -9.79 -3.07 22.74
CA SER A 185 -10.29 -1.73 22.36
C SER A 185 -10.43 -1.64 20.83
N SER A 186 -11.60 -1.19 20.37
CA SER A 186 -12.02 -1.06 18.97
C SER A 186 -12.10 -2.37 18.15
N LEU A 187 -13.28 -2.66 17.59
CA LEU A 187 -13.45 -3.65 16.54
C LEU A 187 -12.84 -3.07 15.26
N GLN A 188 -11.52 -3.02 15.15
CA GLN A 188 -10.88 -2.62 13.91
C GLN A 188 -11.15 -3.72 12.88
N PRO A 189 -11.63 -3.39 11.66
CA PRO A 189 -11.82 -4.39 10.62
C PRO A 189 -10.46 -5.05 10.33
N SER A 190 -10.45 -6.36 10.14
CA SER A 190 -9.26 -7.05 9.63
C SER A 190 -9.52 -7.46 8.18
N ILE A 191 -8.51 -7.40 7.32
CA ILE A 191 -8.62 -7.88 5.95
C ILE A 191 -7.88 -9.20 5.85
N VAL A 192 -8.54 -10.20 5.28
CA VAL A 192 -7.97 -11.53 5.02
C VAL A 192 -7.95 -11.78 3.53
N ALA A 193 -6.82 -12.26 3.04
CA ALA A 193 -6.66 -12.78 1.69
C ALA A 193 -6.88 -14.30 1.69
N ARG A 194 -7.64 -14.79 0.71
CA ARG A 194 -7.84 -16.23 0.47
C ARG A 194 -7.41 -16.55 -0.95
N LEU A 195 -6.52 -17.53 -1.09
CA LEU A 195 -6.07 -18.01 -2.40
C LEU A 195 -7.28 -18.53 -3.19
N LEU A 196 -7.39 -18.11 -4.45
CA LEU A 196 -8.37 -18.65 -5.40
C LEU A 196 -7.90 -20.05 -5.85
N SER A 197 -8.85 -20.95 -6.11
CA SER A 197 -8.70 -22.42 -6.17
C SER A 197 -7.71 -22.99 -7.21
N ASP A 198 -7.01 -22.15 -7.96
CA ASP A 198 -6.35 -22.53 -9.20
C ASP A 198 -4.82 -22.33 -9.13
N GLY A 199 -4.30 -21.92 -7.96
CA GLY A 199 -2.86 -21.88 -7.68
C GLY A 199 -2.12 -20.65 -8.23
N VAL A 200 -0.79 -20.71 -8.11
CA VAL A 200 0.15 -19.69 -8.59
C VAL A 200 0.32 -19.86 -10.10
N LEU A 201 -0.04 -18.83 -10.87
CA LEU A 201 0.15 -18.85 -12.32
C LEU A 201 1.55 -18.31 -12.63
N THR A 202 2.35 -19.09 -13.36
CA THR A 202 3.63 -18.60 -13.90
C THR A 202 3.40 -18.08 -15.31
N ILE A 203 3.78 -16.84 -15.56
CA ILE A 203 3.62 -16.17 -16.86
C ILE A 203 5.00 -15.85 -17.40
N ASP A 204 5.25 -16.22 -18.65
CA ASP A 204 6.51 -15.92 -19.37
C ASP A 204 6.50 -14.47 -19.91
N ILE A 205 6.25 -13.51 -19.02
CA ILE A 205 6.30 -12.07 -19.28
C ILE A 205 6.99 -11.41 -18.08
N PRO A 206 7.94 -10.49 -18.30
CA PRO A 206 8.57 -9.76 -17.21
C PRO A 206 7.56 -8.86 -16.48
N PRO A 207 7.66 -8.69 -15.15
CA PRO A 207 6.71 -7.92 -14.35
C PRO A 207 6.50 -6.49 -14.86
N SER A 208 7.56 -5.85 -15.36
CA SER A 208 7.54 -4.48 -15.91
C SER A 208 6.65 -4.31 -17.13
N ARG A 209 6.29 -5.41 -17.82
CA ARG A 209 5.42 -5.40 -19.00
C ARG A 209 3.97 -5.80 -18.68
N LEU A 210 3.66 -6.10 -17.42
CA LEU A 210 2.31 -6.44 -17.00
C LEU A 210 1.47 -5.16 -16.80
N LEU A 211 0.78 -4.71 -17.85
CA LEU A 211 -0.04 -3.48 -17.84
C LEU A 211 -1.50 -3.71 -17.41
N GLY A 212 -1.82 -4.93 -16.95
CA GLY A 212 -3.16 -5.34 -16.55
C GLY A 212 -3.37 -6.81 -16.89
N CYS A 213 -3.94 -7.57 -15.96
CA CYS A 213 -4.29 -8.97 -16.15
C CYS A 213 -5.80 -9.15 -16.02
N THR A 214 -6.42 -9.78 -17.02
CA THR A 214 -7.78 -10.31 -16.90
C THR A 214 -7.66 -11.81 -16.80
N ILE A 215 -7.90 -12.36 -15.62
CA ILE A 215 -7.97 -13.81 -15.45
C ILE A 215 -9.38 -14.24 -15.82
N ALA A 216 -9.49 -14.96 -16.93
CA ALA A 216 -10.69 -15.73 -17.23
C ALA A 216 -10.66 -16.97 -16.32
N MET A 217 -11.54 -16.99 -15.30
CA MET A 217 -11.91 -18.20 -14.57
C MET A 217 -13.24 -18.70 -15.10
#